data_AF-A0A5K1CHC7-F1
#
_entry.id   AF-A0A5K1CHC7-F1
#
_cell.length_a   1.000
_cell.length_b   1.000
_cell.length_c   1.000
_cell.angle_alpha   90.00
_cell.angle_beta   90.00
_cell.angle_gamma   90.00
#
_symmetry.space_group_name_H-M   'P 1'
#
loop_
_entity.id
_entity.type
_entity.pdbx_description
1 polymer ?
#
loop_
_entity_poly.entity_id
_entity_poly.type
_entity_poly.pdbx_seq_one_letter_code
_entity_poly.pdbx_strand_id
1 'polypeptide(L)'
;VYESFDTICIYLESDQSGGNDFDKNFWVRYRMAVVNQKKPSNTVWKESSICTKTWNNSVLQFMKVSDMLEADAGFLVRDTVVFICEILDCCPWFEFADLE
;
A
#
# COMPACT_ATOMS: atom_id res chain seq x y z
N VAL A 1 -9.45 -19.44 8.81
CA VAL A 1 -9.02 -18.65 9.97
C VAL A 1 -8.08 -17.59 9.43
N TYR A 2 -8.38 -16.31 9.65
CA TYR A 2 -7.62 -15.19 9.09
C TYR A 2 -6.26 -15.12 9.83
N GLU A 3 -5.14 -15.37 9.16
CA GLU A 3 -3.79 -15.40 9.76
C GLU A 3 -3.18 -13.98 9.90
N SER A 4 -4.00 -12.95 10.13
CA SER A 4 -3.54 -11.56 10.08
C SER A 4 -2.80 -11.07 11.31
N PHE A 5 -2.81 -11.81 12.43
CA PHE A 5 -2.23 -11.30 13.69
C PHE A 5 -0.72 -11.11 13.62
N ASP A 6 -0.03 -11.90 12.80
CA ASP A 6 1.43 -11.94 12.79
C ASP A 6 2.03 -11.42 11.47
N THR A 7 1.24 -10.81 10.58
CA THR A 7 1.72 -10.32 9.27
C THR A 7 1.70 -8.80 9.19
N ILE A 8 2.72 -8.24 8.53
CA ILE A 8 2.72 -6.80 8.22
C ILE A 8 1.67 -6.54 7.13
N CYS A 9 0.66 -5.75 7.47
CA CYS A 9 -0.41 -5.34 6.57
C CYS A 9 -0.29 -3.84 6.28
N ILE A 10 -0.28 -3.47 5.00
CA ILE A 10 -0.16 -2.08 4.56
C ILE A 10 -1.32 -1.77 3.61
N TYR A 11 -1.91 -0.59 3.74
CA TYR A 11 -2.95 -0.10 2.82
C TYR A 11 -2.67 1.35 2.43
N LEU A 12 -3.20 1.75 1.28
CA LEU A 12 -3.17 3.14 0.83
C LEU A 12 -4.48 3.81 1.22
N GLU A 13 -4.40 4.99 1.83
CA GLU A 13 -5.54 5.81 2.17
C GLU A 13 -5.49 7.12 1.38
N SER A 14 -6.63 7.53 0.83
CA SER A 14 -6.80 8.82 0.17
C SER A 14 -7.30 9.84 1.20
N ASP A 15 -6.68 11.02 1.24
CA ASP A 15 -7.18 12.13 2.05
C ASP A 15 -8.49 12.65 1.46
N GLN A 16 -9.59 12.52 2.21
CA GLN A 16 -10.91 13.03 1.83
C GLN A 16 -11.21 14.40 2.48
N SER A 17 -10.28 14.98 3.25
CA SER A 17 -10.56 16.12 4.15
C SER A 17 -10.29 17.52 3.56
N GLY A 18 -9.69 17.64 2.38
CA GLY A 18 -8.99 18.87 1.99
C GLY A 18 -9.48 19.69 0.79
N GLY A 19 -10.60 19.36 0.12
CA GLY A 19 -10.96 20.05 -1.13
C GLY A 19 -12.44 20.18 -1.37
N ASN A 20 -12.86 21.32 -1.94
CA ASN A 20 -14.23 21.71 -2.30
C ASN A 20 -14.85 20.84 -3.42
N ASP A 21 -14.38 19.60 -3.58
CA ASP A 21 -14.56 18.75 -4.75
C ASP A 21 -14.73 17.28 -4.33
N PHE A 22 -15.66 17.07 -3.40
CA PHE A 22 -16.11 15.76 -2.91
C PHE A 22 -16.67 14.86 -4.03
N ASP A 23 -16.78 15.37 -5.26
CA ASP A 23 -17.30 14.65 -6.41
C ASP A 23 -16.24 13.88 -7.20
N LYS A 24 -14.95 14.20 -7.05
CA LYS A 24 -13.88 13.53 -7.82
C LYS A 24 -13.54 12.14 -7.28
N ASN A 25 -13.77 11.12 -8.10
CA ASN A 25 -13.28 9.75 -7.89
C ASN A 25 -12.08 9.50 -8.80
N PHE A 26 -11.05 8.85 -8.28
CA PHE A 26 -9.87 8.47 -9.05
C PHE A 26 -9.59 6.99 -8.90
N TRP A 27 -9.21 6.35 -10.00
CA TRP A 27 -8.54 5.07 -9.95
C TRP A 27 -7.04 5.31 -9.85
N VAL A 28 -6.44 4.73 -8.82
CA VAL A 28 -5.04 4.91 -8.48
C VAL A 28 -4.39 3.54 -8.49
N ARG A 29 -3.39 3.34 -9.37
CA ARG A 29 -2.51 2.18 -9.35
C ARG A 29 -1.26 2.53 -8.56
N TYR A 30 -0.87 1.66 -7.64
CA TYR A 30 0.27 1.91 -6.77
C TYR A 30 1.05 0.62 -6.49
N ARG A 31 2.27 0.79 -6.02
CA ARG A 31 3.06 -0.29 -5.41
C ARG A 31 3.65 0.15 -4.08
N MET A 32 3.76 -0.81 -3.18
CA MET A 32 4.37 -0.62 -1.86
C MET A 32 5.51 -1.60 -1.66
N ALA A 33 6.50 -1.18 -0.88
CA ALA A 33 7.63 -2.03 -0.54
C ALA A 33 7.92 -2.06 0.95
N VAL A 34 8.42 -3.21 1.40
CA VAL A 34 9.21 -3.33 2.63
C VAL A 34 10.67 -3.44 2.21
N VAL A 35 11.47 -2.41 2.50
CA VAL A 35 12.83 -2.27 2.00
C VAL A 35 13.79 -3.17 2.77
N ASN A 36 14.55 -3.98 2.03
CA ASN A 36 15.68 -4.69 2.60
C ASN A 36 16.90 -3.76 2.61
N GLN A 37 17.18 -3.18 3.78
CA GLN A 37 18.20 -2.17 4.00
C GLN A 37 19.65 -2.72 3.91
N LYS A 38 19.83 -4.04 4.09
CA LYS A 38 21.15 -4.70 3.93
C LYS A 38 21.40 -5.13 2.48
N LYS A 39 20.37 -5.61 1.78
CA LYS A 39 20.45 -6.12 0.41
C LYS A 39 19.27 -5.59 -0.43
N PRO A 40 19.41 -4.44 -1.12
CA PRO A 40 18.31 -3.80 -1.83
C PRO A 40 17.57 -4.69 -2.85
N SER A 41 18.25 -5.65 -3.48
CA SER A 41 17.64 -6.62 -4.41
C SER A 41 16.61 -7.56 -3.76
N ASN A 42 16.62 -7.67 -2.43
CA ASN A 42 15.69 -8.49 -1.65
C ASN A 42 14.49 -7.68 -1.14
N THR A 43 14.36 -6.41 -1.54
CA THR A 43 13.18 -5.59 -1.23
C THR A 43 11.93 -6.26 -1.77
N VAL A 44 10.92 -6.40 -0.91
CA VAL A 44 9.67 -7.05 -1.28
C VAL A 44 8.69 -5.99 -1.74
N TRP A 45 8.27 -6.09 -2.99
CA TRP A 45 7.28 -5.19 -3.61
C TRP A 45 5.93 -5.89 -3.75
N LYS A 46 4.85 -5.14 -3.55
CA LYS A 46 3.49 -5.55 -3.90
C LYS A 46 2.75 -4.42 -4.59
N GLU A 47 1.99 -4.74 -5.62
CA GLU A 47 1.20 -3.77 -6.39
C GLU A 47 -0.29 -3.97 -6.12
N SER A 48 -1.06 -2.89 -6.22
CA SER A 48 -2.52 -2.90 -6.08
C SER A 48 -3.12 -1.66 -6.72
N SER A 49 -4.45 -1.55 -6.69
CA SER A 49 -5.19 -0.37 -7.10
C SER A 49 -6.35 -0.07 -6.16
N ILE A 50 -6.74 1.20 -6.07
CA ILE A 50 -7.83 1.71 -5.24
C ILE A 50 -8.69 2.69 -6.05
N CYS A 51 -10.00 2.74 -5.77
CA CYS A 51 -10.83 3.88 -6.14
C CYS A 51 -10.95 4.82 -4.94
N THR A 52 -10.65 6.11 -5.08
CA THR A 52 -10.53 7.03 -3.92
C THR A 52 -11.84 7.24 -3.16
N LYS A 53 -13.00 7.05 -3.80
CA LYS A 53 -14.33 7.07 -3.14
C LYS A 53 -14.80 5.72 -2.65
N THR A 54 -14.67 4.69 -3.49
CA THR A 54 -15.12 3.34 -3.17
C THR A 54 -13.99 2.67 -2.41
N TRP A 55 -14.06 2.69 -1.07
CA TRP A 55 -13.12 2.02 -0.18
C TRP A 55 -13.13 0.51 -0.43
N ASN A 56 -12.44 0.08 -1.49
CA ASN A 56 -12.20 -1.32 -1.83
C ASN A 56 -10.77 -1.71 -1.43
N ASN A 57 -10.24 -1.07 -0.38
CA ASN A 57 -8.84 -1.14 0.06
C ASN A 57 -8.36 -2.58 0.12
N SER A 58 -7.63 -2.96 -0.93
CA SER A 58 -6.91 -4.21 -0.95
C SER A 58 -5.74 -4.06 0.01
N VAL A 59 -5.91 -4.61 1.22
CA VAL A 59 -4.86 -4.69 2.22
C VAL A 59 -3.74 -5.54 1.66
N LEU A 60 -2.54 -4.96 1.54
CA LEU A 60 -1.35 -5.66 1.12
C LEU A 60 -0.72 -6.34 2.33
N GLN A 61 -0.84 -7.66 2.40
CA GLN A 61 -0.17 -8.49 3.42
C GLN A 61 1.24 -8.81 2.95
N PHE A 62 2.28 -8.54 3.72
CA PHE A 62 3.68 -8.81 3.37
C PHE A 62 4.19 -10.10 4.05
N MET A 63 5.30 -10.04 4.78
CA MET A 63 5.84 -11.15 5.56
C MET A 63 5.32 -11.13 6.99
N LYS A 64 5.60 -12.22 7.71
CA LYS A 64 5.39 -12.25 9.15
C LYS A 64 6.29 -11.21 9.84
N VAL A 65 5.79 -10.65 10.93
CA VAL A 65 6.54 -9.73 11.78
C VAL A 65 7.80 -10.42 12.31
N SER A 66 7.70 -11.69 12.72
CA SER A 66 8.87 -12.49 13.13
C SER A 66 9.98 -12.48 12.09
N ASP A 67 9.63 -12.79 10.83
CA ASP A 67 10.59 -12.91 9.74
C ASP A 67 11.24 -11.57 9.39
N MET A 68 10.49 -10.47 9.55
CA MET A 68 11.01 -9.11 9.37
C MET A 68 12.02 -8.71 10.45
N LEU A 69 11.79 -9.16 11.69
CA LEU A 69 12.60 -8.81 12.87
C LEU A 69 13.86 -9.68 13.02
N GLU A 70 13.98 -10.78 12.29
CA GLU A 70 15.18 -11.61 12.28
C GLU A 70 16.43 -10.77 11.97
N ALA A 71 17.46 -10.87 12.81
CA ALA A 71 18.64 -9.99 12.78
C ALA A 71 19.34 -9.95 11.41
N ASP A 72 19.30 -11.08 10.69
CA ASP A 72 19.95 -11.25 9.39
C ASP A 72 19.00 -11.11 8.19
N ALA A 73 17.69 -10.94 8.41
CA ALA A 73 16.73 -10.74 7.32
C ALA A 73 16.95 -9.41 6.57
N GLY A 74 17.50 -8.40 7.25
CA GLY A 74 17.94 -7.14 6.63
C GLY A 74 16.84 -6.09 6.44
N PHE A 75 15.62 -6.33 6.92
CA PHE A 75 14.52 -5.36 6.89
C PHE A 75 14.56 -4.39 8.08
N LEU A 76 14.94 -4.86 9.27
CA LEU A 76 15.16 -4.04 10.46
C LEU A 76 16.64 -3.67 10.60
N VAL A 77 16.95 -2.38 10.63
CA VAL A 77 18.31 -1.86 10.89
C VAL A 77 18.21 -0.70 11.88
N ARG A 78 18.92 -0.80 13.02
CA ARG A 78 18.86 0.21 14.10
C ARG A 78 17.41 0.54 14.50
N ASP A 79 16.64 -0.51 14.76
CA ASP A 79 15.23 -0.44 15.14
C ASP A 79 14.33 0.35 14.15
N THR A 80 14.77 0.46 12.89
CA THR A 80 14.05 1.17 11.83
C THR A 80 13.69 0.20 10.71
N VAL A 81 12.44 0.27 10.25
CA VAL A 81 11.95 -0.38 9.03
C VAL A 81 11.59 0.72 8.03
N VAL A 82 11.94 0.53 6.76
CA VAL A 82 11.65 1.50 5.69
C VAL A 82 10.58 0.94 4.76
N PHE A 83 9.51 1.71 4.59
CA PHE A 83 8.46 1.43 3.62
C PHE A 83 8.52 2.44 2.48
N ILE A 84 8.20 1.98 1.27
CA ILE A 84 8.05 2.86 0.10
C ILE A 84 6.63 2.70 -0.42
N CYS A 85 6.01 3.81 -0.81
CA CYS A 85 4.78 3.83 -1.59
C CYS A 85 5.03 4.63 -2.88
N GLU A 86 4.73 4.04 -4.02
CA GLU A 86 4.85 4.68 -5.32
C GLU A 86 3.49 4.66 -6.02
N ILE A 87 3.03 5.84 -6.42
CA ILE A 87 1.89 5.99 -7.32
C ILE A 87 2.39 5.77 -8.74
N LEU A 88 1.85 4.76 -9.42
CA LEU A 88 2.23 4.37 -10.77
C LEU A 88 1.34 5.05 -11.80
N ASP A 89 0.03 5.09 -11.54
CA ASP A 89 -0.96 5.78 -12.38
C ASP A 89 -2.06 6.40 -11.50
N CYS A 90 -2.62 7.51 -11.95
CA CYS A 90 -3.78 8.16 -11.35
C CYS A 90 -4.64 8.77 -12.46
N CYS A 91 -5.87 8.28 -12.61
CA CYS A 91 -6.81 8.82 -13.59
C CYS A 91 -8.21 8.98 -12.99
N PRO A 92 -9.02 9.92 -13.51
CA PRO A 92 -10.42 10.03 -13.12
C PRO A 92 -11.13 8.68 -13.31
N TRP A 93 -11.90 8.26 -12.31
CA TRP A 93 -12.77 7.10 -12.39
C TRP A 93 -14.20 7.57 -12.54
N PHE A 94 -14.78 7.30 -13.70
CA PHE A 94 -16.18 7.61 -13.97
C PHE A 94 -17.03 6.46 -13.46
N GLU A 95 -18.08 6.76 -12.70
CA GLU A 95 -19.12 5.76 -12.47
C GLU A 95 -19.91 5.61 -13.78
N PHE A 96 -20.44 4.42 -14.05
CA PHE A 96 -21.28 4.22 -15.25
C PHE A 96 -22.52 5.13 -15.26
N ALA A 97 -22.90 5.68 -14.10
CA ALA A 97 -23.95 6.69 -13.96
C ALA A 97 -23.56 8.09 -14.51
N ASP A 98 -22.26 8.36 -14.70
CA ASP A 98 -21.76 9.64 -15.24
C ASP A 98 -21.79 9.69 -16.78
N LEU A 99 -22.22 8.60 -17.45
CA LEU A 99 -22.27 8.45 -18.91
C LEU A 99 -23.65 8.77 -19.52
N GLU A 100 -24.58 9.34 -18.75
CA GLU A 100 -25.90 9.82 -19.22
C GLU A 100 -25.98 11.35 -19.40
#